data_AF-A0A1Q5D007-F1
#
_entry.id   AF-A0A1Q5D007-F1
#
_cell.length_a   1.000
_cell.length_b   1.000
_cell.length_c   1.000
_cell.angle_alpha   90.00
_cell.angle_beta   90.00
_cell.angle_gamma   90.00
#
_symmetry.space_group_name_H-M   'P 1'
#
loop_
_entity.id
_entity.type
_entity.pdbx_description
1 polymer ?
#
loop_
_entity_poly.entity_id
_entity_poly.type
_entity_poly.pdbx_seq_one_letter_code
_entity_poly.pdbx_strand_id
1 'polypeptide(L)'
;MAQDTAPQPVRADGGRPDTSPRNVMLDRQNPDLLVPPPTDHGTVPNLRFSFSNAHTRIEQGGWAREVTQRELPIATELAGVDMALEPGAYRELHWHKQAEWAYVINGSCRIGAVDHEGRNFLEDVQQGDLWFFPKGVPHHIQALADGVEFLLVFDDGLFSENDTFLMSDFFAHVPKSVVAKNFGWSVDQLDALPEREKYIFQGELPPPLTEDRVVSPAGDVPRSFKHRLRAQAPHRFPGGSVRIADTTNFAASTDISAALVEIDPGGLRELHWHPTDDEWQYYISGQGRMGVFASTGVARTFDFRAGDVGYVPFAYGHYIENLGDEPLVFLEMFRNPRFQDISLAQWMANTPAEVISDTINLPREMIEALPKEKRPVVR
;
A
#
# COMPACT_ATOMS: atom_id res chain seq x y z
N MET A 1 -31.68 -26.96 2.27
CA MET A 1 -30.31 -26.58 2.67
C MET A 1 -29.38 -27.45 1.86
N ALA A 2 -28.82 -26.93 0.77
CA ALA A 2 -27.78 -27.66 0.04
C ALA A 2 -26.57 -27.77 0.98
N GLN A 3 -26.02 -28.98 1.16
CA GLN A 3 -24.74 -29.13 1.85
C GLN A 3 -23.70 -28.37 1.03
N ASP A 4 -23.11 -27.33 1.60
CA ASP A 4 -22.03 -26.58 0.99
C ASP A 4 -20.80 -27.49 0.85
N THR A 5 -20.65 -28.10 -0.33
CA THR A 5 -19.60 -29.08 -0.62
C THR A 5 -18.26 -28.37 -0.72
N ALA A 6 -17.23 -28.88 -0.04
CA ALA A 6 -15.88 -28.32 -0.11
C ALA A 6 -15.37 -28.25 -1.57
N PRO A 7 -14.81 -27.11 -2.02
CA PRO A 7 -14.30 -26.96 -3.38
C PRO A 7 -13.14 -27.93 -3.64
N GLN A 8 -13.01 -28.44 -4.86
CA GLN A 8 -12.05 -29.49 -5.21
C GLN A 8 -11.14 -29.03 -6.35
N PRO A 9 -9.87 -29.45 -6.40
CA PRO A 9 -8.94 -29.12 -7.48
C PRO A 9 -9.23 -29.98 -8.73
N VAL A 10 -10.42 -29.80 -9.31
CA VAL A 10 -10.93 -30.57 -10.45
C VAL A 10 -11.50 -29.61 -11.50
N ARG A 11 -11.16 -29.86 -12.75
CA ARG A 11 -11.72 -29.23 -13.95
C ARG A 11 -12.42 -30.29 -14.81
N ALA A 12 -13.11 -29.84 -15.85
CA ALA A 12 -13.77 -30.75 -16.80
C ALA A 12 -12.78 -31.71 -17.50
N ASP A 13 -11.52 -31.28 -17.67
CA ASP A 13 -10.47 -31.95 -18.43
C ASP A 13 -9.36 -32.55 -17.55
N GLY A 14 -9.42 -32.42 -16.22
CA GLY A 14 -8.37 -32.95 -15.35
C GLY A 14 -8.53 -32.67 -13.86
N GLY A 15 -7.55 -33.12 -13.09
CA GLY A 15 -7.55 -33.04 -11.62
C GLY A 15 -8.13 -34.28 -10.94
N ARG A 16 -8.08 -34.28 -9.60
CA ARG A 16 -8.62 -35.36 -8.75
C ARG A 16 -9.08 -34.74 -7.43
N PRO A 17 -10.20 -35.19 -6.85
CA PRO A 17 -10.61 -34.73 -5.53
C PRO A 17 -9.48 -34.88 -4.50
N ASP A 18 -9.24 -33.82 -3.72
CA ASP A 18 -8.34 -33.85 -2.58
C ASP A 18 -9.08 -34.47 -1.38
N THR A 19 -8.59 -35.64 -0.98
CA THR A 19 -9.13 -36.46 0.11
C THR A 19 -8.29 -36.37 1.38
N SER A 20 -7.19 -35.60 1.37
CA SER A 20 -6.30 -35.42 2.52
C SER A 20 -6.83 -34.32 3.47
N PRO A 21 -6.36 -34.27 4.73
CA PRO A 21 -6.62 -33.12 5.60
C PRO A 21 -6.08 -31.82 4.97
N ARG A 22 -6.92 -30.80 4.84
CA ARG A 22 -6.58 -29.53 4.20
C ARG A 22 -7.36 -28.36 4.80
N ASN A 23 -6.94 -27.14 4.50
CA ASN A 23 -7.61 -25.93 4.93
C ASN A 23 -8.68 -25.50 3.91
N VAL A 24 -9.88 -26.06 4.04
CA VAL A 24 -11.03 -25.78 3.15
C VAL A 24 -11.41 -24.28 3.15
N MET A 25 -11.16 -23.56 4.24
CA MET A 25 -11.43 -22.13 4.27
C MET A 25 -10.49 -21.37 3.33
N LEU A 26 -9.20 -21.69 3.32
CA LEU A 26 -8.26 -21.09 2.35
C LEU A 26 -8.56 -21.52 0.91
N ASP A 27 -8.99 -22.76 0.69
CA ASP A 27 -9.38 -23.21 -0.66
C ASP A 27 -10.57 -22.40 -1.21
N ARG A 28 -11.55 -22.09 -0.37
CA ARG A 28 -12.66 -21.17 -0.73
C ARG A 28 -12.19 -19.75 -0.98
N GLN A 29 -11.08 -19.35 -0.35
CA GLN A 29 -10.53 -18.01 -0.53
C GLN A 29 -9.67 -17.86 -1.77
N ASN A 30 -9.17 -18.97 -2.32
CA ASN A 30 -8.29 -18.98 -3.47
C ASN A 30 -8.80 -19.92 -4.58
N PRO A 31 -10.00 -19.67 -5.13
CA PRO A 31 -10.58 -20.52 -6.16
C PRO A 31 -9.70 -20.61 -7.41
N ASP A 32 -9.07 -19.53 -7.85
CA ASP A 32 -8.19 -19.48 -9.02
C ASP A 32 -6.75 -19.96 -8.71
N LEU A 33 -6.39 -20.23 -7.45
CA LEU A 33 -5.19 -21.04 -7.13
C LEU A 33 -5.51 -22.53 -7.02
N LEU A 34 -6.66 -22.88 -6.44
CA LEU A 34 -7.11 -24.28 -6.31
C LEU A 34 -7.45 -24.88 -7.66
N VAL A 35 -8.15 -24.11 -8.50
CA VAL A 35 -8.53 -24.46 -9.85
C VAL A 35 -8.14 -23.31 -10.78
N PRO A 36 -6.85 -23.22 -11.19
CA PRO A 36 -6.40 -22.08 -11.99
C PRO A 36 -7.09 -21.93 -13.35
N PRO A 37 -6.86 -20.84 -14.08
CA PRO A 37 -7.18 -20.80 -15.49
C PRO A 37 -6.39 -21.87 -16.28
N PRO A 38 -6.92 -22.40 -17.39
CA PRO A 38 -6.18 -23.29 -18.28
C PRO A 38 -5.00 -22.61 -19.00
N THR A 39 -4.97 -21.28 -18.99
CA THR A 39 -3.90 -20.46 -19.57
C THR A 39 -2.72 -20.25 -18.63
N ASP A 40 -2.84 -20.60 -17.34
CA ASP A 40 -1.72 -20.53 -16.40
C ASP A 40 -0.67 -21.60 -16.76
N HIS A 41 0.60 -21.22 -16.70
CA HIS A 41 1.70 -22.09 -17.08
C HIS A 41 3.04 -21.66 -16.45
N GLY A 42 3.89 -22.64 -16.17
CA GLY A 42 5.26 -22.41 -15.70
C GLY A 42 5.37 -22.00 -14.23
N THR A 43 6.57 -21.57 -13.85
CA THR A 43 6.92 -21.20 -12.48
C THR A 43 6.94 -19.68 -12.33
N VAL A 44 6.02 -19.16 -11.53
CA VAL A 44 5.98 -17.76 -11.07
C VAL A 44 6.25 -17.77 -9.56
N PRO A 45 7.02 -16.82 -8.99
CA PRO A 45 7.12 -16.68 -7.55
C PRO A 45 5.73 -16.43 -6.93
N ASN A 46 5.63 -16.57 -5.61
CA ASN A 46 4.42 -16.13 -4.91
C ASN A 46 4.32 -14.59 -5.03
N LEU A 47 3.15 -14.09 -5.43
CA LEU A 47 2.87 -12.67 -5.61
C LEU A 47 1.86 -12.13 -4.60
N ARG A 48 1.56 -12.90 -3.54
CA ARG A 48 0.47 -12.64 -2.61
C ARG A 48 0.88 -12.95 -1.17
N PHE A 49 0.57 -12.06 -0.24
CA PHE A 49 0.62 -12.35 1.19
C PHE A 49 -0.52 -11.64 1.92
N SER A 50 -1.01 -12.20 3.03
CA SER A 50 -2.09 -11.56 3.82
C SER A 50 -1.52 -11.01 5.12
N PHE A 51 -1.87 -9.77 5.49
CA PHE A 51 -1.53 -9.23 6.82
C PHE A 51 -2.11 -10.09 7.95
N SER A 52 -3.18 -10.84 7.70
CA SER A 52 -3.74 -11.79 8.69
C SER A 52 -2.80 -12.96 9.02
N ASN A 53 -1.77 -13.20 8.21
CA ASN A 53 -0.73 -14.21 8.46
C ASN A 53 0.55 -13.60 9.05
N ALA A 54 0.62 -12.27 9.22
CA ALA A 54 1.74 -11.60 9.84
C ALA A 54 1.65 -11.65 11.37
N HIS A 55 2.80 -11.55 12.05
CA HIS A 55 2.83 -11.36 13.49
C HIS A 55 2.32 -9.96 13.85
N THR A 56 1.40 -9.89 14.81
CA THR A 56 0.90 -8.62 15.36
C THR A 56 1.64 -8.26 16.64
N ARG A 57 2.40 -7.17 16.62
CA ARG A 57 2.96 -6.50 17.79
C ARG A 57 1.84 -5.70 18.47
N ILE A 58 1.48 -6.08 19.70
CA ILE A 58 0.41 -5.45 20.47
C ILE A 58 1.02 -4.62 21.60
N GLU A 59 0.59 -3.37 21.72
CA GLU A 59 1.12 -2.40 22.67
C GLU A 59 -0.02 -1.69 23.43
N GLN A 60 0.33 -0.97 24.50
CA GLN A 60 -0.67 -0.17 25.21
C GLN A 60 -1.02 1.08 24.38
N GLY A 61 -2.14 1.02 23.65
CA GLY A 61 -2.63 2.10 22.80
C GLY A 61 -2.68 1.75 21.32
N GLY A 62 -2.38 0.51 20.92
CA GLY A 62 -2.49 0.11 19.52
C GLY A 62 -1.79 -1.20 19.18
N TRP A 63 -1.64 -1.43 17.88
CA TRP A 63 -0.92 -2.56 17.34
C TRP A 63 -0.30 -2.24 15.97
N ALA A 64 0.70 -3.01 15.59
CA ALA A 64 1.31 -2.97 14.26
C ALA A 64 1.63 -4.39 13.77
N ARG A 65 1.54 -4.60 12.46
CA ARG A 65 1.96 -5.83 11.77
C ARG A 65 2.50 -5.47 10.40
N GLU A 66 3.45 -6.26 9.89
CA GLU A 66 4.19 -5.92 8.69
C GLU A 66 4.17 -7.05 7.65
N VAL A 67 4.20 -6.66 6.37
CA VAL A 67 4.49 -7.54 5.25
C VAL A 67 5.69 -6.94 4.53
N THR A 68 6.82 -7.63 4.68
CA THR A 68 8.11 -7.20 4.16
C THR A 68 8.61 -8.22 3.14
N GLN A 69 9.83 -8.03 2.61
CA GLN A 69 10.49 -9.05 1.81
C GLN A 69 10.63 -10.40 2.56
N ARG A 70 10.61 -10.42 3.90
CA ARG A 70 10.66 -11.68 4.67
C ARG A 70 9.41 -12.53 4.46
N GLU A 71 8.25 -11.89 4.34
CA GLU A 71 6.94 -12.52 4.14
C GLU A 71 6.65 -12.75 2.65
N LEU A 72 7.00 -11.76 1.82
CA LEU A 72 6.80 -11.78 0.37
C LEU A 72 8.14 -11.50 -0.35
N PRO A 73 9.00 -12.52 -0.57
CA PRO A 73 10.37 -12.32 -1.04
C PRO A 73 10.56 -11.64 -2.40
N ILE A 74 9.51 -11.61 -3.22
CA ILE A 74 9.52 -10.88 -4.49
C ILE A 74 9.40 -9.37 -4.31
N ALA A 75 8.86 -8.90 -3.18
CA ALA A 75 8.65 -7.49 -2.88
C ALA A 75 9.93 -6.85 -2.32
N THR A 76 10.86 -6.50 -3.22
CA THR A 76 12.16 -5.93 -2.84
C THR A 76 12.15 -4.42 -2.74
N GLU A 77 11.28 -3.75 -3.50
CA GLU A 77 11.26 -2.29 -3.59
C GLU A 77 10.45 -1.62 -2.48
N LEU A 78 9.39 -2.27 -2.00
CA LEU A 78 8.43 -1.72 -1.04
C LEU A 78 8.08 -2.75 0.05
N ALA A 79 7.89 -2.25 1.28
CA ALA A 79 7.36 -3.01 2.41
C ALA A 79 6.16 -2.27 3.02
N GLY A 80 5.19 -3.01 3.57
CA GLY A 80 3.98 -2.43 4.17
C GLY A 80 3.84 -2.71 5.65
N VAL A 81 3.37 -1.73 6.42
CA VAL A 81 2.93 -1.89 7.82
C VAL A 81 1.47 -1.50 7.92
N ASP A 82 0.68 -2.37 8.51
CA ASP A 82 -0.69 -2.09 8.93
C ASP A 82 -0.67 -1.78 10.43
N MET A 83 -1.11 -0.57 10.78
CA MET A 83 -1.00 -0.04 12.14
C MET A 83 -2.31 0.60 12.57
N ALA A 84 -2.69 0.35 13.82
CA ALA A 84 -3.81 1.02 14.46
C ALA A 84 -3.43 1.61 15.81
N LEU A 85 -4.02 2.76 16.11
CA LEU A 85 -3.86 3.50 17.36
C LEU A 85 -5.24 3.77 17.98
N GLU A 86 -5.34 3.50 19.28
CA GLU A 86 -6.47 3.86 20.13
C GLU A 86 -6.60 5.38 20.26
N PRO A 87 -7.77 5.93 20.61
CA PRO A 87 -7.95 7.37 20.78
C PRO A 87 -6.90 8.02 21.68
N GLY A 88 -6.23 9.06 21.19
CA GLY A 88 -5.17 9.79 21.91
C GLY A 88 -3.83 9.06 22.03
N ALA A 89 -3.71 7.82 21.56
CA ALA A 89 -2.44 7.08 21.58
C ALA A 89 -1.44 7.66 20.57
N TYR A 90 -0.16 7.55 20.93
CA TYR A 90 0.96 7.99 20.10
C TYR A 90 1.63 6.79 19.42
N ARG A 91 1.98 6.95 18.15
CA ARG A 91 3.23 6.41 17.61
C ARG A 91 4.34 7.39 17.98
N GLU A 92 5.32 6.89 18.74
CA GLU A 92 6.41 7.69 19.31
C GLU A 92 7.13 8.55 18.25
N LEU A 93 7.68 9.70 18.67
CA LEU A 93 8.64 10.47 17.89
C LEU A 93 9.81 9.58 17.42
N HIS A 94 9.96 9.47 16.11
CA HIS A 94 10.97 8.61 15.50
C HIS A 94 11.40 9.11 14.12
N TRP A 95 12.43 8.46 13.58
CA TRP A 95 12.80 8.57 12.17
C TRP A 95 13.29 7.21 11.66
N HIS A 96 13.47 7.09 10.34
CA HIS A 96 14.01 5.91 9.69
C HIS A 96 14.75 6.29 8.40
N LYS A 97 15.50 5.34 7.84
CA LYS A 97 16.32 5.56 6.63
C LYS A 97 15.45 5.71 5.38
N GLN A 98 14.31 5.03 5.37
CA GLN A 98 13.35 4.97 4.27
C GLN A 98 12.50 6.23 4.21
N ALA A 99 11.92 6.50 3.05
CA ALA A 99 10.75 7.37 2.95
C ALA A 99 9.52 6.58 3.43
N GLU A 100 8.55 7.27 4.00
CA GLU A 100 7.27 6.70 4.42
C GLU A 100 6.15 7.35 3.63
N TRP A 101 5.28 6.55 3.02
CA TRP A 101 4.03 6.98 2.43
C TRP A 101 2.89 6.29 3.17
N ALA A 102 1.76 6.97 3.41
CA ALA A 102 0.64 6.35 4.08
C ALA A 102 -0.72 6.66 3.48
N TYR A 103 -1.68 5.76 3.74
CA TYR A 103 -3.10 5.92 3.45
C TYR A 103 -3.91 5.66 4.73
N VAL A 104 -4.75 6.63 5.13
CA VAL A 104 -5.65 6.45 6.28
C VAL A 104 -6.83 5.59 5.88
N ILE A 105 -6.91 4.38 6.42
CA ILE A 105 -7.97 3.41 6.12
C ILE A 105 -9.24 3.77 6.88
N ASN A 106 -9.12 4.10 8.18
CA ASN A 106 -10.22 4.47 9.05
C ASN A 106 -9.78 5.46 10.13
N GLY A 107 -10.73 6.24 10.65
CA GLY A 107 -10.50 7.19 11.74
C GLY A 107 -9.70 8.43 11.31
N SER A 108 -8.96 9.00 12.25
CA SER A 108 -8.15 10.20 12.03
C SER A 108 -7.02 10.36 13.04
N CYS A 109 -5.95 11.01 12.64
CA CYS A 109 -4.79 11.29 13.49
C CYS A 109 -4.18 12.66 13.19
N ARG A 110 -3.44 13.19 14.16
CA ARG A 110 -2.51 14.29 13.98
C ARG A 110 -1.15 13.73 13.61
N ILE A 111 -0.54 14.32 12.59
CA ILE A 111 0.82 14.03 12.17
C ILE A 111 1.67 15.28 12.29
N GLY A 112 2.91 15.11 12.74
CA GLY A 112 3.85 16.22 12.83
C GLY A 112 5.27 15.82 12.48
N ALA A 113 6.00 16.73 11.83
CA ALA A 113 7.37 16.51 11.37
C ALA A 113 8.22 17.78 11.45
N VAL A 114 9.54 17.63 11.45
CA VAL A 114 10.50 18.73 11.37
C VAL A 114 11.58 18.40 10.35
N ASP A 115 11.80 19.27 9.36
CA ASP A 115 12.79 19.03 8.32
C ASP A 115 14.21 19.49 8.70
N HIS A 116 15.17 19.21 7.81
CA HIS A 116 16.59 19.53 8.01
C HIS A 116 16.91 21.04 8.08
N GLU A 117 15.99 21.92 7.67
CA GLU A 117 16.12 23.37 7.82
C GLU A 117 15.46 23.87 9.13
N GLY A 118 14.92 22.97 9.95
CA GLY A 118 14.23 23.29 11.20
C GLY A 118 12.80 23.80 11.00
N ARG A 119 12.25 23.64 9.80
CA ARG A 119 10.84 23.99 9.51
C ARG A 119 9.94 22.90 10.03
N ASN A 120 8.82 23.27 10.61
CA ASN A 120 7.87 22.30 11.14
C ASN A 120 6.66 22.09 10.21
N PHE A 121 5.98 20.99 10.44
CA PHE A 121 4.74 20.61 9.81
C PHE A 121 3.85 19.96 10.86
N LEU A 122 2.59 20.35 10.93
CA LEU A 122 1.58 19.76 11.82
C LEU A 122 0.21 19.84 11.16
N GLU A 123 -0.41 18.69 10.94
CA GLU A 123 -1.72 18.58 10.28
C GLU A 123 -2.53 17.41 10.84
N ASP A 124 -3.85 17.53 10.81
CA ASP A 124 -4.78 16.42 11.09
C ASP A 124 -5.14 15.72 9.78
N VAL A 125 -4.95 14.41 9.68
CA VAL A 125 -5.37 13.58 8.53
C VAL A 125 -6.55 12.69 8.93
N GLN A 126 -7.40 12.37 7.95
CA GLN A 126 -8.62 11.58 8.15
C GLN A 126 -8.71 10.49 7.08
N GLN A 127 -9.67 9.57 7.23
CA GLN A 127 -9.93 8.51 6.25
C GLN A 127 -9.85 9.00 4.78
N GLY A 128 -9.01 8.33 3.99
CA GLY A 128 -8.78 8.62 2.58
C GLY A 128 -7.78 9.76 2.29
N ASP A 129 -7.23 10.40 3.32
CA ASP A 129 -6.05 11.27 3.20
C ASP A 129 -4.76 10.44 3.18
N LEU A 130 -3.69 11.07 2.70
CA LEU A 130 -2.34 10.54 2.65
C LEU A 130 -1.39 11.38 3.48
N TRP A 131 -0.26 10.77 3.86
CA TRP A 131 0.96 11.52 4.12
C TRP A 131 2.18 10.94 3.44
N PHE A 132 3.24 11.74 3.38
CA PHE A 132 4.57 11.34 2.93
C PHE A 132 5.63 12.02 3.77
N PHE A 133 6.49 11.23 4.43
CA PHE A 133 7.66 11.71 5.12
C PHE A 133 8.94 11.36 4.34
N PRO A 134 9.75 12.37 3.95
CA PRO A 134 11.03 12.11 3.30
C PRO A 134 12.00 11.34 4.21
N LYS A 135 12.96 10.67 3.57
CA LYS A 135 14.03 9.90 4.23
C LYS A 135 14.68 10.68 5.37
N GLY A 136 14.71 10.09 6.57
CA GLY A 136 15.36 10.66 7.75
C GLY A 136 14.67 11.86 8.39
N VAL A 137 13.50 12.30 7.90
CA VAL A 137 12.73 13.38 8.52
C VAL A 137 12.01 12.83 9.75
N PRO A 138 12.32 13.32 10.98
CA PRO A 138 11.65 12.86 12.18
C PRO A 138 10.19 13.30 12.22
N HIS A 139 9.34 12.40 12.70
CA HIS A 139 7.90 12.61 12.77
C HIS A 139 7.27 11.82 13.93
N HIS A 140 5.99 12.07 14.16
CA HIS A 140 5.14 11.32 15.10
C HIS A 140 3.70 11.30 14.59
N ILE A 141 2.92 10.37 15.15
CA ILE A 141 1.50 10.20 14.85
C ILE A 141 0.76 10.12 16.17
N GLN A 142 -0.36 10.84 16.30
CA GLN A 142 -1.23 10.75 17.46
C GLN A 142 -2.68 10.60 17.02
N ALA A 143 -3.35 9.54 17.44
CA ALA A 143 -4.74 9.32 17.09
C ALA A 143 -5.65 10.40 17.68
N LEU A 144 -6.68 10.80 16.93
CA LEU A 144 -7.74 11.68 17.40
C LEU A 144 -8.85 10.87 18.10
N ALA A 145 -10.03 11.47 18.30
CA ALA A 145 -11.11 10.92 19.12
C ALA A 145 -11.63 9.54 18.65
N ASP A 146 -11.58 9.27 17.34
CA ASP A 146 -12.12 8.05 16.76
C ASP A 146 -11.10 6.90 16.70
N GLY A 147 -9.87 7.11 17.20
CA GLY A 147 -8.74 6.25 16.87
C GLY A 147 -8.34 6.38 15.41
N VAL A 148 -7.39 5.56 14.96
CA VAL A 148 -7.00 5.50 13.55
C VAL A 148 -6.47 4.12 13.19
N GLU A 149 -6.72 3.68 11.96
CA GLU A 149 -6.06 2.55 11.31
C GLU A 149 -5.57 3.01 9.94
N PHE A 150 -4.32 2.72 9.61
CA PHE A 150 -3.66 3.21 8.40
C PHE A 150 -2.65 2.21 7.87
N LEU A 151 -2.44 2.27 6.56
CA LEU A 151 -1.36 1.57 5.89
C LEU A 151 -0.16 2.51 5.76
N LEU A 152 1.00 2.08 6.23
CA LEU A 152 2.31 2.65 5.93
C LEU A 152 2.99 1.83 4.85
N VAL A 153 3.72 2.50 3.95
CA VAL A 153 4.55 1.87 2.92
C VAL A 153 5.91 2.54 2.90
N PHE A 154 6.95 1.71 2.96
CA PHE A 154 8.34 2.12 3.04
C PHE A 154 9.08 1.76 1.76
N ASP A 155 9.98 2.65 1.33
CA ASP A 155 10.71 2.52 0.05
C ASP A 155 11.89 1.52 0.07
N ASP A 156 11.76 0.45 0.83
CA ASP A 156 12.75 -0.63 0.97
C ASP A 156 12.07 -1.91 1.48
N GLY A 157 12.10 -2.99 0.69
CA GLY A 157 11.51 -4.27 1.05
C GLY A 157 12.13 -4.91 2.32
N LEU A 158 13.35 -4.50 2.70
CA LEU A 158 14.03 -4.98 3.90
C LEU A 158 13.63 -4.24 5.18
N PHE A 159 12.71 -3.28 5.11
CA PHE A 159 12.23 -2.56 6.28
C PHE A 159 11.75 -3.51 7.40
N SER A 160 11.80 -3.00 8.63
CA SER A 160 11.26 -3.62 9.83
C SER A 160 10.79 -2.47 10.72
N GLU A 161 9.53 -2.52 11.14
CA GLU A 161 8.95 -1.52 12.03
C GLU A 161 9.67 -1.47 13.40
N ASN A 162 10.35 -2.56 13.75
CA ASN A 162 11.16 -2.68 14.96
C ASN A 162 12.56 -2.05 14.84
N ASP A 163 12.95 -1.58 13.65
CA ASP A 163 14.28 -1.01 13.38
C ASP A 163 14.24 0.53 13.21
N THR A 164 13.15 1.17 13.64
CA THR A 164 13.03 2.63 13.65
C THR A 164 13.90 3.26 14.74
N PHE A 165 14.34 4.50 14.52
CA PHE A 165 15.13 5.25 15.51
C PHE A 165 14.18 6.02 16.43
N LEU A 166 13.96 5.49 17.63
CA LEU A 166 13.00 6.03 18.59
C LEU A 166 13.67 7.05 19.52
N MET A 167 13.00 8.17 19.78
CA MET A 167 13.57 9.25 20.60
C MET A 167 13.93 8.78 22.02
N SER A 168 13.04 8.03 22.68
CA SER A 168 13.26 7.57 24.04
C SER A 168 14.32 6.47 24.09
N ASP A 169 14.41 5.62 23.08
CA ASP A 169 15.48 4.63 22.96
C ASP A 169 16.84 5.29 22.74
N PHE A 170 16.89 6.32 21.88
CA PHE A 170 18.11 7.09 21.66
C PHE A 170 18.57 7.76 22.96
N PHE A 171 17.66 8.36 23.73
CA PHE A 171 18.01 8.94 25.03
C PHE A 171 18.44 7.90 26.08
N ALA A 172 17.85 6.71 26.08
CA ALA A 172 18.28 5.62 26.97
C ALA A 172 19.72 5.16 26.69
N HIS A 173 20.18 5.32 25.44
CA HIS A 173 21.49 4.86 24.98
C HIS A 173 22.54 5.98 24.81
N VAL A 174 22.26 7.20 25.27
CA VAL A 174 23.22 8.31 25.34
C VAL A 174 23.54 8.61 26.80
N PRO A 175 24.83 8.78 27.19
CA PRO A 175 25.16 9.10 28.58
C PRO A 175 24.41 10.35 29.06
N LYS A 176 23.76 10.28 30.23
CA LYS A 176 23.00 11.41 30.81
C LYS A 176 23.81 12.71 30.86
N SER A 177 25.13 12.64 31.09
CA SER A 177 26.02 13.82 31.07
C SER A 177 26.12 14.49 29.70
N VAL A 178 26.02 13.73 28.60
CA VAL A 178 26.00 14.24 27.22
C VAL A 178 24.65 14.86 26.91
N VAL A 179 23.55 14.19 27.28
CA VAL A 179 22.18 14.73 27.16
C VAL A 179 22.05 16.05 27.91
N ALA A 180 22.48 16.08 29.17
CA ALA A 180 22.49 17.26 30.03
C ALA A 180 23.30 18.40 29.39
N LYS A 181 24.50 18.10 28.89
CA LYS A 181 25.34 19.08 28.19
C LYS A 181 24.69 19.60 26.90
N ASN A 182 24.01 18.75 26.13
CA ASN A 182 23.35 19.12 24.89
C ASN A 182 22.21 20.13 25.13
N PHE A 183 21.42 19.92 26.18
CA PHE A 183 20.26 20.78 26.50
C PHE A 183 20.57 21.92 27.48
N GLY A 184 21.78 21.96 28.05
CA GLY A 184 22.13 22.93 29.09
C GLY A 184 21.44 22.66 30.44
N TRP A 185 21.12 21.40 30.73
CA TRP A 185 20.46 20.94 31.95
C TRP A 185 21.45 20.28 32.93
N SER A 186 21.00 19.99 34.15
CA SER A 186 21.73 19.11 35.09
C SER A 186 21.38 17.65 34.86
N VAL A 187 22.22 16.73 35.33
CA VAL A 187 21.97 15.28 35.24
C VAL A 187 20.72 14.88 36.03
N ASP A 188 20.50 15.48 37.20
CA ASP A 188 19.34 15.17 38.06
C ASP A 188 18.00 15.54 37.39
N GLN A 189 17.98 16.52 36.47
CA GLN A 189 16.77 16.84 35.69
C GLN A 189 16.37 15.71 34.72
N LEU A 190 17.23 14.72 34.50
CA LEU A 190 17.04 13.60 33.58
C LEU A 190 16.64 12.30 34.27
N ASP A 191 16.30 12.32 35.57
CA ASP A 191 15.98 11.11 36.34
C ASP A 191 14.70 10.41 35.89
N ALA A 192 13.78 11.15 35.25
CA ALA A 192 12.54 10.61 34.71
C ALA A 192 12.62 10.20 33.22
N LEU A 193 13.81 10.24 32.60
CA LEU A 193 13.96 9.75 31.22
C LEU A 193 13.58 8.25 31.14
N PRO A 194 12.87 7.82 30.08
CA PRO A 194 12.62 6.40 29.86
C PRO A 194 13.93 5.60 29.73
N GLU A 195 13.94 4.38 30.27
CA GLU A 195 15.09 3.46 30.18
C GLU A 195 15.07 2.60 28.91
N ARG A 196 14.02 2.71 28.09
CA ARG A 196 13.82 1.98 26.83
C ARG A 196 12.83 2.72 25.93
N GLU A 197 12.66 2.24 24.70
CA GLU A 197 11.61 2.70 23.79
C GLU A 197 10.20 2.67 24.41
N LYS A 198 9.34 3.59 23.98
CA LYS A 198 7.89 3.48 24.21
C LYS A 198 7.17 2.91 23.00
N TYR A 199 7.65 3.22 21.79
CA TYR A 199 7.14 2.77 20.51
C TYR A 199 5.69 3.18 20.21
N ILE A 200 4.70 2.53 20.84
CA ILE A 200 3.30 2.94 20.88
C ILE A 200 2.91 3.05 22.35
N PHE A 201 2.31 4.18 22.72
CA PHE A 201 1.89 4.40 24.10
C PHE A 201 0.63 5.25 24.18
N GLN A 202 -0.19 4.97 25.19
CA GLN A 202 -1.41 5.74 25.44
C GLN A 202 -1.07 7.18 25.83
N GLY A 203 -1.78 8.13 25.22
CA GLY A 203 -1.78 9.54 25.54
C GLY A 203 -3.18 10.07 25.82
N GLU A 204 -3.27 11.38 26.06
CA GLU A 204 -4.52 12.12 26.08
C GLU A 204 -4.85 12.62 24.67
N LEU A 205 -6.11 12.95 24.40
CA LEU A 205 -6.49 13.59 23.13
C LEU A 205 -5.76 14.93 22.98
N PRO A 206 -5.22 15.24 21.78
CA PRO A 206 -4.58 16.53 21.57
C PRO A 206 -5.62 17.66 21.55
N PRO A 207 -5.23 18.89 21.89
CA PRO A 207 -6.10 20.05 21.73
C PRO A 207 -6.41 20.30 20.23
N PRO A 208 -7.33 21.23 19.90
CA PRO A 208 -7.57 21.63 18.51
C PRO A 208 -6.27 21.99 17.78
N LEU A 209 -6.17 21.63 16.49
CA LEU A 209 -4.93 21.81 15.71
C LEU A 209 -4.39 23.25 15.78
N THR A 210 -5.27 24.24 15.77
CA THR A 210 -4.90 25.66 15.86
C THR A 210 -4.22 26.03 17.16
N GLU A 211 -4.51 25.34 18.26
CA GLU A 211 -3.93 25.58 19.58
C GLU A 211 -2.62 24.81 19.79
N ASP A 212 -2.43 23.72 19.05
CA ASP A 212 -1.24 22.85 19.13
C ASP A 212 -0.12 23.27 18.16
N ARG A 213 -0.39 24.23 17.27
CA ARG A 213 0.60 24.72 16.31
C ARG A 213 1.78 25.36 17.03
N VAL A 214 2.96 24.83 16.76
CA VAL A 214 4.23 25.46 17.11
C VAL A 214 4.64 26.42 15.99
N VAL A 215 5.09 27.63 16.33
CA VAL A 215 5.65 28.57 15.34
C VAL A 215 7.14 28.32 15.23
N SER A 216 7.61 27.80 14.08
CA SER A 216 9.04 27.71 13.79
C SER A 216 9.58 29.05 13.27
N PRO A 217 10.72 29.56 13.79
CA PRO A 217 11.38 30.72 13.19
C PRO A 217 11.90 30.46 11.77
N ALA A 218 12.04 29.19 11.35
CA ALA A 218 12.38 28.81 9.99
C ALA A 218 11.16 28.80 9.05
N GLY A 219 9.95 28.94 9.59
CA GLY A 219 8.68 28.82 8.87
C GLY A 219 8.21 27.38 8.69
N ASP A 220 7.16 27.21 7.89
CA ASP A 220 6.56 25.91 7.56
C ASP A 220 7.31 25.25 6.39
N VAL A 221 7.20 23.92 6.28
CA VAL A 221 7.74 23.19 5.13
C VAL A 221 7.15 23.70 3.81
N PRO A 222 7.95 23.87 2.73
CA PRO A 222 7.47 24.47 1.47
C PRO A 222 6.59 23.53 0.65
N ARG A 223 6.64 22.22 0.92
CA ARG A 223 5.81 21.19 0.31
C ARG A 223 5.08 20.48 1.44
N SER A 224 3.74 20.55 1.43
CA SER A 224 2.91 19.83 2.41
C SER A 224 3.23 18.34 2.40
N PHE A 225 3.40 17.75 3.58
CA PHE A 225 3.53 16.30 3.76
C PHE A 225 2.17 15.59 3.83
N LYS A 226 1.05 16.32 3.73
CA LYS A 226 -0.31 15.79 3.63
C LYS A 226 -0.89 15.97 2.24
N HIS A 227 -1.69 15.01 1.80
CA HIS A 227 -2.50 15.09 0.59
C HIS A 227 -3.91 14.54 0.80
N ARG A 228 -4.93 15.20 0.23
CA ARG A 228 -6.34 14.75 0.33
C ARG A 228 -6.73 13.94 -0.89
N LEU A 229 -6.32 12.67 -0.97
CA LEU A 229 -6.52 11.84 -2.15
C LEU A 229 -8.01 11.72 -2.51
N ARG A 230 -8.89 11.38 -1.56
CA ARG A 230 -10.33 11.24 -1.85
C ARG A 230 -11.07 12.55 -2.12
N ALA A 231 -10.47 13.71 -1.84
CA ALA A 231 -11.01 15.01 -2.24
C ALA A 231 -10.76 15.33 -3.73
N GLN A 232 -9.85 14.60 -4.39
CA GLN A 232 -9.67 14.72 -5.84
C GLN A 232 -10.92 14.23 -6.59
N ALA A 233 -11.23 14.90 -7.70
CA ALA A 233 -12.20 14.37 -8.66
C ALA A 233 -11.62 13.08 -9.27
N PRO A 234 -12.30 11.92 -9.13
CA PRO A 234 -11.80 10.69 -9.73
C PRO A 234 -11.88 10.73 -11.25
N HIS A 235 -10.91 10.11 -11.91
CA HIS A 235 -11.04 9.74 -13.31
C HIS A 235 -12.03 8.56 -13.39
N ARG A 236 -13.19 8.78 -14.00
CA ARG A 236 -14.26 7.77 -14.09
C ARG A 236 -14.25 7.07 -15.44
N PHE A 237 -14.47 5.77 -15.41
CA PHE A 237 -14.53 4.89 -16.56
C PHE A 237 -15.74 3.94 -16.43
N PRO A 238 -16.13 3.21 -17.49
CA PRO A 238 -17.34 2.38 -17.46
C PRO A 238 -17.38 1.30 -16.37
N GLY A 239 -16.21 0.81 -15.92
CA GLY A 239 -16.11 -0.22 -14.89
C GLY A 239 -15.67 0.27 -13.51
N GLY A 240 -15.50 1.58 -13.30
CA GLY A 240 -15.03 2.09 -12.02
C GLY A 240 -14.29 3.43 -12.11
N SER A 241 -13.33 3.64 -11.21
CA SER A 241 -12.60 4.90 -11.14
C SER A 241 -11.18 4.80 -10.59
N VAL A 242 -10.37 5.81 -10.90
CA VAL A 242 -8.96 5.91 -10.46
C VAL A 242 -8.68 7.31 -9.92
N ARG A 243 -7.91 7.39 -8.82
CA ARG A 243 -7.27 8.62 -8.33
C ARG A 243 -5.78 8.39 -8.16
N ILE A 244 -4.96 9.29 -8.70
CA ILE A 244 -3.50 9.15 -8.68
C ILE A 244 -2.90 10.20 -7.72
N ALA A 245 -1.92 9.80 -6.93
CA ALA A 245 -1.07 10.69 -6.15
C ALA A 245 0.39 10.45 -6.56
N ASP A 246 1.01 11.48 -7.14
CA ASP A 246 2.41 11.47 -7.52
C ASP A 246 2.99 12.89 -7.40
N THR A 247 4.24 13.10 -7.79
CA THR A 247 4.89 14.42 -7.65
C THR A 247 4.20 15.59 -8.40
N THR A 248 3.25 15.34 -9.32
CA THR A 248 2.50 16.45 -9.96
C THR A 248 1.41 17.07 -9.11
N ASN A 249 0.85 16.32 -8.18
CA ASN A 249 -0.23 16.81 -7.32
C ASN A 249 0.08 16.65 -5.83
N PHE A 250 1.07 15.84 -5.48
CA PHE A 250 1.61 15.65 -4.16
C PHE A 250 3.14 15.82 -4.19
N ALA A 251 3.60 17.07 -4.36
CA ALA A 251 4.99 17.42 -4.65
C ALA A 251 6.03 17.00 -3.59
N ALA A 252 5.59 16.63 -2.37
CA ALA A 252 6.47 16.07 -1.36
C ALA A 252 6.82 14.59 -1.62
N SER A 253 5.94 13.83 -2.29
CA SER A 253 6.05 12.39 -2.51
C SER A 253 7.06 12.04 -3.61
N THR A 254 8.34 12.24 -3.33
CA THR A 254 9.42 12.14 -4.32
C THR A 254 9.90 10.72 -4.60
N ASP A 255 9.60 9.78 -3.71
CA ASP A 255 10.13 8.42 -3.77
C ASP A 255 9.03 7.38 -4.04
N ILE A 256 7.76 7.72 -3.77
CA ILE A 256 6.61 6.83 -3.92
C ILE A 256 5.50 7.56 -4.69
N SER A 257 4.87 6.84 -5.62
CA SER A 257 3.60 7.25 -6.25
C SER A 257 2.57 6.14 -6.05
N ALA A 258 1.30 6.51 -6.10
CA ALA A 258 0.22 5.56 -5.89
C ALA A 258 -1.02 5.89 -6.72
N ALA A 259 -1.82 4.87 -7.01
CA ALA A 259 -3.17 4.99 -7.55
C ALA A 259 -4.15 4.26 -6.65
N LEU A 260 -5.23 4.94 -6.23
CA LEU A 260 -6.40 4.30 -5.64
C LEU A 260 -7.35 3.92 -6.75
N VAL A 261 -7.55 2.61 -6.92
CA VAL A 261 -8.41 2.03 -7.94
C VAL A 261 -9.66 1.46 -7.28
N GLU A 262 -10.82 1.80 -7.84
CA GLU A 262 -12.13 1.29 -7.44
C GLU A 262 -12.73 0.61 -8.66
N ILE A 263 -12.92 -0.71 -8.62
CA ILE A 263 -13.50 -1.51 -9.70
C ILE A 263 -14.90 -1.95 -9.28
N ASP A 264 -15.92 -1.53 -10.04
CA ASP A 264 -17.31 -1.92 -9.80
C ASP A 264 -17.51 -3.44 -9.98
N PRO A 265 -18.57 -4.04 -9.42
CA PRO A 265 -18.87 -5.47 -9.62
C PRO A 265 -18.92 -5.86 -11.11
N GLY A 266 -18.15 -6.88 -11.47
CA GLY A 266 -17.95 -7.34 -12.85
C GLY A 266 -17.09 -6.43 -13.73
N GLY A 267 -16.43 -5.42 -13.14
CA GLY A 267 -15.44 -4.59 -13.81
C GLY A 267 -14.05 -5.21 -13.81
N LEU A 268 -13.16 -4.59 -14.59
CA LEU A 268 -11.79 -5.04 -14.84
C LEU A 268 -10.82 -3.85 -14.90
N ARG A 269 -9.76 -3.85 -14.10
CA ARG A 269 -8.55 -3.07 -14.38
C ARG A 269 -7.92 -3.69 -15.63
N GLU A 270 -7.88 -2.92 -16.71
CA GLU A 270 -7.56 -3.41 -18.05
C GLU A 270 -6.18 -4.10 -18.14
N LEU A 271 -5.96 -4.86 -19.21
CA LEU A 271 -4.65 -5.44 -19.51
C LEU A 271 -3.61 -4.32 -19.71
N HIS A 272 -2.60 -4.29 -18.87
CA HIS A 272 -1.55 -3.27 -18.89
C HIS A 272 -0.25 -3.76 -18.25
N TRP A 273 0.77 -2.92 -18.27
CA TRP A 273 1.99 -3.09 -17.48
C TRP A 273 2.58 -1.74 -17.11
N HIS A 274 3.52 -1.74 -16.17
CA HIS A 274 4.26 -0.56 -15.75
C HIS A 274 5.67 -0.56 -16.40
N PRO A 275 6.06 0.54 -17.07
CA PRO A 275 7.30 0.60 -17.85
C PRO A 275 8.53 1.06 -17.04
N THR A 276 8.40 1.28 -15.74
CA THR A 276 9.48 1.85 -14.92
C THR A 276 9.86 1.00 -13.71
N ASP A 277 8.89 0.45 -12.98
CA ASP A 277 9.11 -0.17 -11.67
C ASP A 277 8.17 -1.35 -11.43
N ASP A 278 8.45 -2.07 -10.35
CA ASP A 278 7.54 -3.05 -9.77
C ASP A 278 6.31 -2.34 -9.17
N GLU A 279 5.17 -3.01 -9.24
CA GLU A 279 3.95 -2.59 -8.56
C GLU A 279 3.77 -3.38 -7.27
N TRP A 280 3.63 -2.67 -6.15
CA TRP A 280 3.20 -3.23 -4.88
C TRP A 280 1.73 -2.87 -4.65
N GLN A 281 0.92 -3.81 -4.21
CA GLN A 281 -0.52 -3.64 -4.08
C GLN A 281 -0.99 -3.83 -2.64
N TYR A 282 -2.01 -3.06 -2.23
CA TYR A 282 -2.78 -3.34 -1.01
C TYR A 282 -4.27 -3.33 -1.30
N TYR A 283 -4.94 -4.43 -0.97
CA TYR A 283 -6.36 -4.61 -1.17
C TYR A 283 -7.13 -4.15 0.06
N ILE A 284 -7.83 -3.01 -0.06
CA ILE A 284 -8.58 -2.37 1.02
C ILE A 284 -9.92 -3.08 1.25
N SER A 285 -10.66 -3.36 0.18
CA SER A 285 -11.98 -4.00 0.25
C SER A 285 -12.34 -4.76 -1.02
N GLY A 286 -13.38 -5.60 -0.93
CA GLY A 286 -13.86 -6.42 -2.04
C GLY A 286 -13.03 -7.69 -2.24
N GLN A 287 -13.27 -8.37 -3.36
CA GLN A 287 -12.56 -9.58 -3.75
C GLN A 287 -12.45 -9.69 -5.27
N GLY A 288 -11.36 -10.29 -5.74
CA GLY A 288 -11.09 -10.44 -7.16
C GLY A 288 -9.92 -11.34 -7.43
N ARG A 289 -9.45 -11.34 -8.67
CA ARG A 289 -8.25 -12.04 -9.09
C ARG A 289 -7.34 -11.16 -9.93
N MET A 290 -6.07 -11.46 -9.91
CA MET A 290 -5.07 -10.88 -10.82
C MET A 290 -4.43 -11.98 -11.63
N GLY A 291 -4.43 -11.84 -12.96
CA GLY A 291 -3.61 -12.65 -13.84
C GLY A 291 -2.32 -11.92 -14.16
N VAL A 292 -1.18 -12.59 -14.04
CA VAL A 292 0.15 -12.03 -14.33
C VAL A 292 0.85 -12.84 -15.41
N PHE A 293 1.39 -12.16 -16.42
CA PHE A 293 2.20 -12.69 -17.50
C PHE A 293 3.68 -12.32 -17.30
N ALA A 294 4.51 -13.34 -17.11
CA ALA A 294 5.92 -13.23 -16.76
C ALA A 294 6.86 -13.50 -17.94
N SER A 295 6.42 -13.17 -19.16
CA SER A 295 7.11 -13.48 -20.44
C SER A 295 7.23 -14.98 -20.76
N THR A 296 7.68 -15.33 -21.97
CA THR A 296 8.00 -16.71 -22.39
C THR A 296 6.91 -17.77 -22.17
N GLY A 297 5.63 -17.35 -22.23
CA GLY A 297 4.49 -18.23 -22.00
C GLY A 297 4.34 -18.65 -20.53
N VAL A 298 4.94 -17.91 -19.60
CA VAL A 298 4.78 -18.10 -18.16
C VAL A 298 3.69 -17.15 -17.66
N ALA A 299 2.70 -17.71 -16.97
CA ALA A 299 1.60 -16.94 -16.39
C ALA A 299 1.06 -17.62 -15.13
N ARG A 300 0.57 -16.81 -14.19
CA ARG A 300 -0.12 -17.29 -13.00
C ARG A 300 -1.21 -16.33 -12.54
N THR A 301 -2.29 -16.90 -12.04
CA THR A 301 -3.43 -16.19 -11.48
C THR A 301 -3.44 -16.30 -9.95
N PHE A 302 -3.76 -15.21 -9.26
CA PHE A 302 -3.83 -15.13 -7.81
C PHE A 302 -5.13 -14.45 -7.38
N ASP A 303 -5.76 -14.96 -6.32
CA ASP A 303 -6.96 -14.38 -5.73
C ASP A 303 -6.61 -13.33 -4.68
N PHE A 304 -7.38 -12.26 -4.59
CA PHE A 304 -7.17 -11.18 -3.62
C PHE A 304 -8.46 -10.76 -2.92
N ARG A 305 -8.32 -10.30 -1.68
CA ARG A 305 -9.38 -9.77 -0.82
C ARG A 305 -8.82 -8.72 0.14
N ALA A 306 -9.70 -8.10 0.91
CA ALA A 306 -9.34 -7.15 1.95
C ALA A 306 -8.20 -7.66 2.87
N GLY A 307 -7.19 -6.83 3.10
CA GLY A 307 -6.04 -7.11 3.97
C GLY A 307 -4.89 -7.85 3.29
N ASP A 308 -4.95 -8.05 1.97
CA ASP A 308 -3.89 -8.70 1.22
C ASP A 308 -2.95 -7.71 0.54
N VAL A 309 -1.70 -8.15 0.43
CA VAL A 309 -0.63 -7.53 -0.33
C VAL A 309 -0.41 -8.31 -1.62
N GLY A 310 -0.38 -7.59 -2.74
CA GLY A 310 -0.04 -8.11 -4.06
C GLY A 310 1.28 -7.53 -4.58
N TYR A 311 1.86 -8.19 -5.60
CA TYR A 311 3.06 -7.68 -6.25
C TYR A 311 3.09 -8.04 -7.73
N VAL A 312 3.50 -7.10 -8.58
CA VAL A 312 3.73 -7.33 -10.02
C VAL A 312 5.15 -6.84 -10.36
N PRO A 313 6.08 -7.75 -10.69
CA PRO A 313 7.41 -7.35 -11.12
C PRO A 313 7.39 -6.45 -12.36
N PHE A 314 8.42 -5.61 -12.47
CA PHE A 314 8.60 -4.64 -13.53
C PHE A 314 8.32 -5.25 -14.92
N ALA A 315 7.47 -4.55 -15.67
CA ALA A 315 7.04 -4.87 -17.02
C ALA A 315 6.26 -6.19 -17.19
N TYR A 316 5.85 -6.86 -16.11
CA TYR A 316 4.95 -8.00 -16.24
C TYR A 316 3.56 -7.52 -16.63
N GLY A 317 3.00 -8.13 -17.68
CA GLY A 317 1.66 -7.82 -18.14
C GLY A 317 0.62 -8.37 -17.17
N HIS A 318 -0.39 -7.60 -16.81
CA HIS A 318 -1.38 -8.06 -15.84
C HIS A 318 -2.74 -7.37 -16.00
N TYR A 319 -3.73 -7.89 -15.30
CA TYR A 319 -5.09 -7.34 -15.15
C TYR A 319 -5.61 -7.66 -13.75
N ILE A 320 -6.58 -6.90 -13.26
CA ILE A 320 -7.24 -7.17 -11.97
C ILE A 320 -8.76 -7.15 -12.18
N GLU A 321 -9.41 -8.26 -11.89
CA GLU A 321 -10.84 -8.46 -12.16
C GLU A 321 -11.63 -8.53 -10.86
N ASN A 322 -12.73 -7.77 -10.78
CA ASN A 322 -13.64 -7.86 -9.65
C ASN A 322 -14.60 -9.04 -9.84
N LEU A 323 -14.45 -10.05 -8.97
CA LEU A 323 -15.28 -11.26 -8.94
C LEU A 323 -16.37 -11.22 -7.85
N GLY A 324 -16.38 -10.16 -7.06
CA GLY A 324 -17.36 -9.93 -6.00
C GLY A 324 -18.63 -9.23 -6.48
N ASP A 325 -19.56 -9.09 -5.54
CA ASP A 325 -20.79 -8.31 -5.65
C ASP A 325 -20.66 -6.88 -5.10
N GLU A 326 -19.54 -6.58 -4.45
CA GLU A 326 -19.18 -5.26 -3.93
C GLU A 326 -17.98 -4.67 -4.68
N PRO A 327 -17.75 -3.35 -4.63
CA PRO A 327 -16.57 -2.73 -5.22
C PRO A 327 -15.25 -3.30 -4.69
N LEU A 328 -14.34 -3.65 -5.61
CA LEU A 328 -12.96 -4.00 -5.32
C LEU A 328 -12.14 -2.71 -5.25
N VAL A 329 -11.58 -2.43 -4.07
CA VAL A 329 -10.83 -1.19 -3.81
C VAL A 329 -9.42 -1.55 -3.37
N PHE A 330 -8.42 -1.04 -4.08
CA PHE A 330 -7.02 -1.32 -3.80
C PHE A 330 -6.12 -0.15 -4.18
N LEU A 331 -4.90 -0.18 -3.65
CA LEU A 331 -3.81 0.72 -4.00
C LEU A 331 -2.83 0.01 -4.94
N GLU A 332 -2.47 0.67 -6.04
CA GLU A 332 -1.28 0.37 -6.85
C GLU A 332 -0.17 1.32 -6.36
N MET A 333 1.00 0.81 -6.00
CA MET A 333 2.08 1.62 -5.41
C MET A 333 3.43 1.33 -6.05
N PHE A 334 4.21 2.37 -6.28
CA PHE A 334 5.46 2.31 -7.03
C PHE A 334 6.55 3.08 -6.32
N ARG A 335 7.77 2.54 -6.31
CA ARG A 335 8.97 3.24 -5.84
C ARG A 335 9.48 4.25 -6.87
N ASN A 336 8.59 5.14 -7.32
CA ASN A 336 8.86 6.14 -8.34
C ASN A 336 8.11 7.44 -8.07
N PRO A 337 8.70 8.61 -8.31
CA PRO A 337 8.01 9.90 -8.20
C PRO A 337 6.80 10.07 -9.12
N ARG A 338 6.64 9.25 -10.17
CA ARG A 338 5.59 9.38 -11.19
C ARG A 338 4.88 8.05 -11.44
N PHE A 339 3.55 8.10 -11.46
CA PHE A 339 2.74 6.98 -11.95
C PHE A 339 2.82 6.89 -13.48
N GLN A 340 3.12 5.71 -14.02
CA GLN A 340 3.18 5.46 -15.45
C GLN A 340 2.71 4.04 -15.76
N ASP A 341 1.81 3.89 -16.74
CA ASP A 341 1.38 2.60 -17.25
C ASP A 341 1.21 2.61 -18.78
N ILE A 342 1.32 1.44 -19.39
CA ILE A 342 1.02 1.21 -20.80
C ILE A 342 -0.20 0.31 -20.91
N SER A 343 -1.30 0.87 -21.44
CA SER A 343 -2.52 0.12 -21.74
C SER A 343 -2.34 -0.68 -23.02
N LEU A 344 -2.69 -1.97 -22.99
CA LEU A 344 -2.66 -2.84 -24.16
C LEU A 344 -3.62 -2.32 -25.25
N ALA A 345 -4.84 -1.97 -24.88
CA ALA A 345 -5.86 -1.49 -25.82
C ALA A 345 -5.41 -0.18 -26.50
N GLN A 346 -4.89 0.77 -25.71
CA GLN A 346 -4.38 2.02 -26.26
C GLN A 346 -3.16 1.79 -27.16
N TRP A 347 -2.23 0.91 -26.79
CA TRP A 347 -1.06 0.59 -27.62
C TRP A 347 -1.47 -0.02 -28.96
N MET A 348 -2.37 -1.01 -28.95
CA MET A 348 -2.90 -1.62 -30.17
C MET A 348 -3.62 -0.59 -31.05
N ALA A 349 -4.46 0.26 -30.46
CA ALA A 349 -5.22 1.28 -31.19
C ALA A 349 -4.35 2.40 -31.82
N ASN A 350 -3.11 2.57 -31.34
CA ASN A 350 -2.14 3.54 -31.86
C ASN A 350 -1.02 2.88 -32.71
N THR A 351 -1.12 1.58 -32.98
CA THR A 351 -0.26 0.84 -33.92
C THR A 351 -1.02 0.64 -35.24
N PRO A 352 -0.37 0.62 -36.43
CA PRO A 352 -1.06 0.33 -37.67
C PRO A 352 -1.90 -0.95 -37.57
N ALA A 353 -3.19 -0.85 -37.89
CA ALA A 353 -4.15 -1.94 -37.63
C ALA A 353 -3.77 -3.27 -38.30
N GLU A 354 -3.19 -3.20 -39.50
CA GLU A 354 -2.68 -4.39 -40.22
C GLU A 354 -1.59 -5.12 -39.43
N VAL A 355 -0.66 -4.38 -38.80
CA VAL A 355 0.43 -4.98 -38.01
C VAL A 355 -0.14 -5.79 -36.85
N ILE A 356 -1.13 -5.24 -36.14
CA ILE A 356 -1.78 -5.94 -35.03
C ILE A 356 -2.61 -7.11 -35.55
N SER A 357 -3.43 -6.90 -36.59
CA SER A 357 -4.24 -7.91 -37.26
C SER A 357 -3.41 -9.15 -37.62
N ASP A 358 -2.27 -8.94 -38.30
CA ASP A 358 -1.35 -10.01 -38.68
C ASP A 358 -0.66 -10.66 -37.46
N THR A 359 -0.38 -9.90 -36.41
CA THR A 359 0.30 -10.40 -35.20
C THR A 359 -0.58 -11.35 -34.39
N ILE A 360 -1.86 -11.00 -34.19
CA ILE A 360 -2.78 -11.76 -33.33
C ILE A 360 -3.87 -12.53 -34.08
N ASN A 361 -3.83 -12.49 -35.42
CA ASN A 361 -4.76 -13.20 -36.32
C ASN A 361 -6.23 -12.83 -36.10
N LEU A 362 -6.51 -11.53 -35.90
CA LEU A 362 -7.87 -11.01 -35.79
C LEU A 362 -8.21 -10.10 -36.96
N PRO A 363 -9.49 -10.02 -37.39
CA PRO A 363 -9.91 -9.10 -38.44
C PRO A 363 -9.49 -7.66 -38.14
N ARG A 364 -8.89 -7.00 -39.13
CA ARG A 364 -8.47 -5.59 -39.04
C ARG A 364 -9.56 -4.65 -38.53
N GLU A 365 -10.81 -4.87 -38.93
CA GLU A 365 -11.97 -4.09 -38.49
C GLU A 365 -12.18 -4.15 -36.97
N MET A 366 -11.83 -5.26 -36.31
CA MET A 366 -11.86 -5.35 -34.85
C MET A 366 -10.78 -4.49 -34.21
N ILE A 367 -9.60 -4.40 -34.83
CA ILE A 367 -8.49 -3.57 -34.34
C ILE A 367 -8.81 -2.08 -34.51
N GLU A 368 -9.37 -1.69 -35.66
CA GLU A 368 -9.78 -0.31 -35.94
C GLU A 368 -10.90 0.19 -35.02
N ALA A 369 -11.67 -0.72 -34.42
CA ALA A 369 -12.71 -0.41 -33.44
C ALA A 369 -12.18 -0.19 -32.01
N LEU A 370 -10.90 -0.45 -31.73
CA LEU A 370 -10.32 -0.29 -30.40
C LEU A 370 -10.28 1.20 -29.96
N PRO A 371 -10.48 1.49 -28.67
CA PRO A 371 -10.41 2.86 -28.17
C PRO A 371 -8.96 3.38 -28.19
N LYS A 372 -8.75 4.55 -28.79
CA LYS A 372 -7.44 5.23 -28.79
C LYS A 372 -7.11 5.92 -27.46
N GLU A 373 -8.15 6.25 -26.69
CA GLU A 373 -8.03 6.79 -25.34
C GLU A 373 -7.96 5.65 -24.33
N LYS A 374 -7.02 5.76 -23.39
CA LYS A 374 -6.83 4.79 -22.31
C LYS A 374 -8.09 4.70 -21.45
N ARG A 375 -8.47 3.47 -21.09
CA ARG A 375 -9.62 3.18 -20.20
C ARG A 375 -9.15 2.22 -19.11
N PRO A 376 -8.51 2.72 -18.04
CA PRO A 376 -7.92 1.91 -16.99
C PRO A 376 -8.88 0.90 -16.37
N VAL A 377 -10.16 1.26 -16.23
CA VAL A 377 -11.18 0.36 -15.68
C VAL A 377 -12.35 0.18 -16.66
N VAL A 378 -12.57 -1.05 -17.11
CA VAL A 378 -13.56 -1.42 -18.14
C VAL A 378 -14.62 -2.38 -17.59
N ARG A 379 -15.67 -2.62 -18.37
CA ARG A 379 -16.77 -3.54 -18.07
C ARG A 379 -17.09 -4.38 -19.30
#